data_AF-A0A0R1VZL8-F1
#
_entry.id   AF-A0A0R1VZL8-F1
#
_cell.length_a   1.000
_cell.length_b   1.000
_cell.length_c   1.000
_cell.angle_alpha   90.00
_cell.angle_beta   90.00
_cell.angle_gamma   90.00
#
_symmetry.space_group_name_H-M   'P 1'
#
loop_
_entity.id
_entity.type
_entity.pdbx_description
1 polymer ?
#
loop_
_entity_poly.entity_id
_entity_poly.type
_entity_poly.pdbx_seq_one_letter_code
_entity_poly.pdbx_strand_id
1 'polypeptide(L)'
;MALFWRINLRNEEKKVIYWAVISLILFLLVNWLMTLDFMHLARSVRLSEAVRVTIIAGILYLATILLAALKVKISYYLMAAVVAIYTVGFVGMLTTMFTGSEANIVIKLVMAGLSAFGVIVNFYWFILAFKLRAVFQRESLAKQINKNKQFKK
;
A
#
# COMPACT_ATOMS: atom_id res chain seq x y z
N MET A 1 -8.43 -32.26 3.98
CA MET A 1 -8.67 -30.94 4.62
C MET A 1 -7.45 -29.99 4.55
N ALA A 2 -6.22 -30.44 4.84
CA ALA A 2 -5.01 -29.59 4.79
C ALA A 2 -4.68 -29.02 3.39
N LEU A 3 -4.97 -29.76 2.31
CA LEU A 3 -4.68 -29.34 0.93
C LEU A 3 -5.56 -28.15 0.49
N PHE A 4 -6.85 -28.17 0.86
CA PHE A 4 -7.80 -27.10 0.59
C PHE A 4 -7.41 -25.79 1.29
N TRP A 5 -6.96 -25.89 2.53
CA TRP A 5 -6.49 -24.76 3.32
C TRP A 5 -5.23 -24.12 2.72
N ARG A 6 -4.28 -24.94 2.25
CA ARG A 6 -3.03 -24.49 1.61
C ARG A 6 -3.26 -23.78 0.26
N ILE A 7 -4.23 -24.24 -0.52
CA ILE A 7 -4.60 -23.60 -1.80
C ILE A 7 -5.23 -22.23 -1.55
N ASN A 8 -6.11 -22.12 -0.55
CA ASN A 8 -6.81 -20.88 -0.24
C ASN A 8 -5.83 -19.78 0.22
N LEU A 9 -4.86 -20.10 1.09
CA LEU A 9 -3.84 -19.14 1.53
C LEU A 9 -3.01 -18.55 0.39
N ARG A 10 -2.61 -19.40 -0.56
CA ARG A 10 -1.77 -19.00 -1.68
C ARG A 10 -2.51 -18.07 -2.65
N ASN A 11 -3.84 -18.19 -2.73
CA ASN A 11 -4.68 -17.26 -3.48
C ASN A 11 -4.81 -15.92 -2.76
N GLU A 12 -4.92 -15.92 -1.42
CA GLU A 12 -4.96 -14.69 -0.61
C GLU A 12 -3.61 -13.95 -0.61
N GLU A 13 -2.47 -14.66 -0.56
CA GLU A 13 -1.12 -14.09 -0.75
C GLU A 13 -1.02 -13.35 -2.11
N LYS A 14 -1.45 -14.01 -3.20
CA LYS A 14 -1.46 -13.40 -4.54
C LYS A 14 -2.35 -12.17 -4.62
N LYS A 15 -3.55 -12.20 -3.99
CA LYS A 15 -4.44 -11.04 -3.91
C LYS A 15 -3.77 -9.87 -3.20
N VAL A 16 -3.12 -10.11 -2.05
CA VAL A 16 -2.42 -9.05 -1.30
C VAL A 16 -1.32 -8.40 -2.14
N ILE A 17 -0.53 -9.20 -2.87
CA ILE A 17 0.52 -8.67 -3.76
C ILE A 17 -0.10 -7.88 -4.91
N TYR A 18 -1.14 -8.42 -5.56
CA TYR A 18 -1.81 -7.77 -6.68
C TYR A 18 -2.40 -6.40 -6.30
N TRP A 19 -3.07 -6.32 -5.15
CA TRP A 19 -3.62 -5.07 -4.63
C TRP A 19 -2.53 -4.08 -4.18
N ALA A 20 -1.39 -4.56 -3.66
CA ALA A 20 -0.23 -3.71 -3.39
C ALA A 20 0.27 -3.02 -4.66
N VAL A 21 0.40 -3.79 -5.75
CA VAL A 21 0.85 -3.28 -7.06
C VAL A 21 -0.15 -2.26 -7.62
N ILE A 22 -1.45 -2.54 -7.56
CA ILE A 22 -2.48 -1.57 -7.99
C ILE A 22 -2.37 -0.28 -7.19
N SER A 23 -2.20 -0.36 -5.87
CA SER A 23 -2.10 0.81 -5.01
C SER A 23 -0.84 1.64 -5.32
N LEU A 24 0.29 0.98 -5.58
CA LEU A 24 1.51 1.64 -6.05
C LEU A 24 1.28 2.35 -7.39
N ILE A 25 0.68 1.67 -8.38
CA ILE A 25 0.40 2.25 -9.69
C ILE A 25 -0.50 3.47 -9.57
N LEU A 26 -1.57 3.40 -8.77
CA LEU A 26 -2.45 4.54 -8.52
C LEU A 26 -1.71 5.72 -7.89
N PHE A 27 -0.88 5.46 -6.87
CA PHE A 27 -0.08 6.51 -6.25
C PHE A 27 0.88 7.16 -7.24
N LEU A 28 1.60 6.36 -8.03
CA LEU A 28 2.50 6.87 -9.06
C LEU A 28 1.75 7.68 -10.10
N LEU A 29 0.61 7.19 -10.59
CA LEU A 29 -0.21 7.88 -11.57
C LEU A 29 -0.62 9.27 -11.04
N VAL A 30 -1.15 9.37 -9.81
CA VAL A 30 -1.54 10.65 -9.22
C VAL A 30 -0.32 11.56 -8.98
N ASN A 31 0.81 10.99 -8.54
CA ASN A 31 2.06 11.74 -8.34
C ASN A 31 2.58 12.36 -9.65
N TRP A 32 2.53 11.61 -10.75
CA TRP A 32 2.96 12.10 -12.06
C TRP A 32 1.95 13.07 -12.68
N LEU A 33 0.65 12.87 -12.48
CA LEU A 33 -0.38 13.83 -12.92
C LEU A 33 -0.12 15.23 -12.36
N MET A 34 0.32 15.32 -11.10
CA MET A 34 0.65 16.61 -10.45
C MET A 34 1.82 17.37 -11.09
N THR A 35 2.61 16.72 -11.95
CA THR A 35 3.71 17.38 -12.67
C THR A 35 3.28 18.04 -13.98
N LEU A 36 2.04 17.79 -14.42
CA LEU A 36 1.56 18.26 -15.72
C LEU A 36 1.09 19.71 -15.62
N ASP A 37 1.42 20.51 -16.64
CA ASP A 37 1.18 21.96 -16.63
C ASP A 37 -0.31 22.34 -16.54
N PHE A 38 -1.22 21.52 -17.07
CA PHE A 38 -2.67 21.76 -17.00
C PHE A 38 -3.23 21.71 -15.57
N MET A 39 -2.44 21.26 -14.59
CA MET A 39 -2.83 21.25 -13.20
C MET A 39 -2.73 22.64 -12.54
N HIS A 40 -2.16 23.63 -13.23
CA HIS A 40 -2.10 25.05 -12.82
C HIS A 40 -1.77 25.24 -11.33
N LEU A 41 -0.73 24.56 -10.84
CA LEU A 41 -0.29 24.73 -9.46
C LEU A 41 0.47 26.06 -9.31
N ALA A 42 0.17 26.81 -8.26
CA ALA A 42 0.86 28.04 -7.85
C ALA A 42 2.36 27.83 -7.64
N ARG A 43 2.75 26.62 -7.20
CA ARG A 43 4.12 26.13 -7.25
C ARG A 43 4.14 24.86 -8.08
N SER A 44 4.77 24.91 -9.25
CA SER A 44 4.95 23.73 -10.08
C SER A 44 5.73 22.66 -9.31
N VAL A 45 5.21 21.43 -9.35
CA VAL A 45 5.93 20.29 -8.80
C VAL A 45 7.14 20.05 -9.69
N ARG A 46 8.34 20.25 -9.15
CA ARG A 46 9.57 20.00 -9.92
C ARG A 46 9.65 18.52 -10.25
N LEU A 47 10.03 18.19 -11.49
CA LEU A 47 10.26 16.81 -11.92
C LEU A 47 11.21 16.06 -10.97
N SER A 48 12.23 16.73 -10.45
CA SER A 48 13.15 16.15 -9.45
C SER A 48 12.46 15.72 -8.16
N GLU A 49 11.45 16.46 -7.69
CA GLU A 49 10.67 16.12 -6.50
C GLU A 49 9.78 14.92 -6.78
N ALA A 50 9.10 14.90 -7.93
CA ALA A 50 8.23 13.80 -8.34
C ALA A 50 9.00 12.48 -8.54
N VAL A 51 10.21 12.53 -9.11
CA VAL A 51 11.12 11.37 -9.24
C VAL A 51 11.58 10.89 -7.87
N ARG A 52 11.93 11.80 -6.96
CA ARG A 52 12.34 11.42 -5.60
C ARG A 52 11.22 10.70 -4.85
N VAL A 53 10.00 11.23 -4.92
CA VAL A 53 8.81 10.60 -4.34
C VAL A 53 8.56 9.23 -4.97
N THR A 54 8.69 9.11 -6.29
CA THR A 54 8.56 7.85 -7.03
C THR A 54 9.57 6.79 -6.56
N ILE A 55 10.84 7.16 -6.37
CA ILE A 55 11.89 6.25 -5.92
C ILE A 55 11.63 5.79 -4.48
N ILE A 56 11.36 6.73 -3.57
CA ILE A 56 11.04 6.42 -2.17
C ILE A 56 9.83 5.49 -2.12
N ALA A 57 8.82 5.78 -2.93
CA ALA A 57 7.60 5.00 -2.99
C ALA A 57 7.87 3.56 -3.49
N GLY A 58 8.61 3.44 -4.59
CA GLY A 58 9.01 2.17 -5.16
C GLY A 58 9.77 1.30 -4.15
N ILE A 59 10.79 1.87 -3.49
CA ILE A 59 11.58 1.16 -2.47
C ILE A 59 10.70 0.70 -1.31
N LEU A 60 9.83 1.56 -0.80
CA LEU A 60 8.93 1.22 0.31
C LEU A 60 7.99 0.07 -0.05
N TYR A 61 7.33 0.11 -1.21
CA TYR A 61 6.44 -0.97 -1.66
C TYR A 61 7.20 -2.28 -1.92
N LEU A 62 8.37 -2.21 -2.57
CA LEU A 62 9.22 -3.37 -2.78
C LEU A 62 9.63 -4.01 -1.45
N ALA A 63 10.03 -3.19 -0.47
CA ALA A 63 10.38 -3.67 0.86
C ALA A 63 9.20 -4.36 1.55
N THR A 64 7.97 -3.82 1.46
CA THR A 64 6.78 -4.48 2.01
C THR A 64 6.48 -5.81 1.32
N ILE A 65 6.59 -5.88 -0.01
CA ILE A 65 6.33 -7.11 -0.77
C ILE A 65 7.37 -8.18 -0.43
N LEU A 66 8.66 -7.82 -0.38
CA LEU A 66 9.75 -8.74 -0.03
C LEU A 66 9.61 -9.26 1.40
N LEU A 67 9.30 -8.38 2.36
CA LEU A 67 9.10 -8.79 3.75
C LEU A 67 7.86 -9.67 3.93
N ALA A 68 6.79 -9.41 3.17
CA ALA A 68 5.60 -10.24 3.16
C ALA A 68 5.91 -11.64 2.61
N ALA A 69 6.72 -11.71 1.55
CA ALA A 69 7.20 -12.98 0.99
C ALA A 69 8.08 -13.76 1.97
N LEU A 70 8.94 -13.08 2.74
CA LEU A 70 9.81 -13.68 3.75
C LEU A 70 9.09 -14.05 5.07
N LYS A 71 7.80 -13.70 5.23
CA LYS A 71 6.97 -14.01 6.41
C LYS A 71 7.56 -13.52 7.74
N VAL A 72 8.30 -12.41 7.71
CA VAL A 72 9.00 -11.85 8.89
C VAL A 72 8.05 -10.98 9.72
N LYS A 73 8.15 -11.03 11.06
CA LYS A 73 7.32 -10.22 11.98
C LYS A 73 7.46 -8.69 11.73
N ILE A 74 8.61 -8.23 11.24
CA ILE A 74 8.85 -6.81 10.93
C ILE A 74 7.99 -6.33 9.75
N SER A 75 7.59 -7.24 8.85
CA SER A 75 6.78 -6.93 7.67
C SER A 75 5.50 -6.18 8.01
N TYR A 76 4.96 -6.40 9.21
CA TYR A 76 3.69 -5.84 9.64
C TYR A 76 3.79 -4.37 10.05
N TYR A 77 4.88 -3.99 10.73
CA TYR A 77 5.12 -2.59 11.09
C TYR A 77 5.43 -1.78 9.83
N LEU A 78 6.21 -2.35 8.91
CA LEU A 78 6.49 -1.70 7.64
C LEU A 78 5.21 -1.54 6.80
N MET A 79 4.31 -2.52 6.81
CA MET A 79 3.01 -2.40 6.13
C MET A 79 2.15 -1.26 6.66
N ALA A 80 2.02 -1.13 7.97
CA ALA A 80 1.26 -0.03 8.57
C ALA A 80 1.91 1.32 8.24
N ALA A 81 3.24 1.40 8.27
CA ALA A 81 3.98 2.60 7.90
C ALA A 81 3.77 2.97 6.42
N VAL A 82 3.83 2.00 5.52
CA VAL A 82 3.58 2.17 4.09
C VAL A 82 2.18 2.77 3.86
N VAL A 83 1.14 2.14 4.43
CA VAL A 83 -0.24 2.65 4.29
C VAL A 83 -0.37 4.07 4.86
N ALA A 84 0.23 4.34 6.02
CA ALA A 84 0.19 5.67 6.63
C ALA A 84 0.88 6.72 5.74
N ILE A 85 2.09 6.44 5.24
CA ILE A 85 2.86 7.33 4.37
C ILE A 85 2.08 7.64 3.09
N TYR A 86 1.47 6.64 2.45
CA TYR A 86 0.70 6.87 1.23
C TYR A 86 -0.62 7.59 1.46
N THR A 87 -1.29 7.33 2.57
CA THR A 87 -2.49 8.08 2.95
C THR A 87 -2.13 9.56 3.14
N VAL A 88 -1.03 9.85 3.84
CA VAL A 88 -0.51 11.22 3.99
C VAL A 88 -0.12 11.81 2.63
N GLY A 89 0.46 11.01 1.73
CA GLY A 89 0.78 11.43 0.37
C GLY A 89 -0.46 11.88 -0.43
N PHE A 90 -1.53 11.08 -0.41
CA PHE A 90 -2.81 11.46 -1.03
C PHE A 90 -3.44 12.69 -0.38
N VAL A 91 -3.37 12.82 0.95
CA VAL A 91 -3.87 14.00 1.66
C VAL A 91 -3.06 15.25 1.27
N GLY A 92 -1.73 15.18 1.23
CA GLY A 92 -0.88 16.29 0.82
C GLY A 92 -1.13 16.72 -0.61
N MET A 93 -1.38 15.77 -1.51
CA MET A 93 -1.80 16.00 -2.89
C MET A 93 -3.14 16.73 -2.97
N LEU A 94 -4.14 16.29 -2.20
CA LEU A 94 -5.43 16.97 -2.09
C LEU A 94 -5.26 18.40 -1.57
N THR A 95 -4.53 18.59 -0.47
CA THR A 95 -4.26 19.92 0.09
C THR A 95 -3.64 20.82 -0.97
N THR A 96 -2.60 20.34 -1.67
CA THR A 96 -1.92 21.10 -2.71
C THR A 96 -2.86 21.51 -3.85
N MET A 97 -3.78 20.63 -4.28
CA MET A 97 -4.75 20.99 -5.33
C MET A 97 -5.83 21.97 -4.86
N PHE A 98 -6.28 21.91 -3.60
CA PHE A 98 -7.36 22.77 -3.13
C PHE A 98 -6.86 24.14 -2.66
N THR A 99 -5.65 24.22 -2.10
CA THR A 99 -5.10 25.47 -1.56
C THR A 99 -4.11 26.16 -2.50
N GLY A 100 -3.53 25.42 -3.44
CA GLY A 100 -2.40 25.89 -4.25
C GLY A 100 -2.54 25.65 -5.75
N SER A 101 -3.75 25.40 -6.27
CA SER A 101 -3.98 25.28 -7.72
C SER A 101 -5.13 26.19 -8.17
N GLU A 102 -4.95 26.84 -9.31
CA GLU A 102 -5.99 27.59 -10.03
C GLU A 102 -6.64 26.77 -11.15
N ALA A 103 -6.42 25.46 -11.18
CA ALA A 103 -7.08 24.59 -12.15
C ALA A 103 -8.60 24.63 -12.01
N ASN A 104 -9.28 24.34 -13.13
CA ASN A 104 -10.73 24.25 -13.20
C ASN A 104 -11.25 23.25 -12.14
N ILE A 105 -12.42 23.54 -11.56
CA ILE A 105 -13.09 22.72 -10.55
C ILE A 105 -13.25 21.26 -11.00
N VAL A 106 -13.44 21.02 -12.30
CA VAL A 106 -13.53 19.66 -12.86
C VAL A 106 -12.23 18.89 -12.63
N ILE A 107 -11.06 19.50 -12.88
CA ILE A 107 -9.75 18.86 -12.67
C ILE A 107 -9.53 18.59 -11.18
N LYS A 108 -9.89 19.55 -10.31
CA LYS A 108 -9.84 19.38 -8.85
C LYS A 108 -10.70 18.20 -8.39
N LEU A 109 -11.92 18.08 -8.89
CA LEU A 109 -12.82 16.97 -8.54
C LEU A 109 -12.33 15.62 -9.06
N VAL A 110 -11.78 15.56 -10.28
CA VAL A 110 -11.18 14.33 -10.82
C VAL A 110 -10.00 13.89 -9.96
N MET A 111 -9.10 14.81 -9.62
CA MET A 111 -7.94 14.52 -8.77
C MET A 111 -8.34 14.16 -7.35
N ALA A 112 -9.41 14.77 -6.84
CA ALA A 112 -9.98 14.41 -5.55
C ALA A 112 -10.56 12.99 -5.56
N GLY A 113 -11.31 12.64 -6.62
CA GLY A 113 -11.85 11.30 -6.82
C GLY A 113 -10.75 10.25 -6.94
N LEU A 114 -9.70 10.50 -7.73
CA LEU A 114 -8.56 9.60 -7.86
C LEU A 114 -7.81 9.41 -6.54
N SER A 115 -7.60 10.49 -5.79
CA SER A 115 -6.92 10.44 -4.49
C SER A 115 -7.76 9.70 -3.45
N ALA A 116 -9.07 9.98 -3.38
CA ALA A 116 -10.00 9.28 -2.49
C ALA A 116 -10.09 7.79 -2.84
N PHE A 117 -10.16 7.45 -4.12
CA PHE A 117 -10.12 6.07 -4.59
C PHE A 117 -8.80 5.38 -4.20
N GLY A 118 -7.66 6.06 -4.36
CA GLY A 118 -6.36 5.58 -3.91
C GLY A 118 -6.31 5.27 -2.41
N VAL A 119 -6.91 6.12 -1.57
CA VAL A 119 -7.05 5.88 -0.13
C VAL A 119 -7.92 4.65 0.16
N ILE A 120 -9.06 4.50 -0.52
CA ILE A 120 -9.95 3.33 -0.37
C ILE A 120 -9.20 2.05 -0.74
N VAL A 121 -8.48 2.04 -1.86
CA VAL A 121 -7.68 0.90 -2.30
C VAL A 121 -6.59 0.56 -1.27
N ASN A 122 -5.91 1.57 -0.72
CA ASN A 122 -4.92 1.38 0.34
C ASN A 122 -5.53 0.76 1.60
N PHE A 123 -6.72 1.22 2.00
CA PHE A 123 -7.41 0.70 3.17
C PHE A 123 -7.90 -0.74 2.95
N TYR A 124 -8.42 -1.04 1.77
CA TYR A 124 -8.80 -2.40 1.39
C TYR A 124 -7.60 -3.35 1.40
N TRP A 125 -6.48 -2.92 0.84
CA TRP A 125 -5.22 -3.68 0.87
C TRP A 125 -4.73 -3.93 2.31
N PHE A 126 -4.81 -2.91 3.17
CA PHE A 126 -4.46 -3.04 4.59
C PHE A 126 -5.27 -4.14 5.28
N ILE A 127 -6.59 -4.17 5.07
CA ILE A 127 -7.48 -5.20 5.64
C ILE A 127 -7.09 -6.59 5.14
N LEU A 128 -6.91 -6.77 3.83
CA LEU A 128 -6.54 -8.06 3.24
C LEU A 128 -5.25 -8.60 3.86
N ALA A 129 -4.23 -7.75 3.96
CA ALA A 129 -2.96 -8.16 4.52
C ALA A 129 -3.02 -8.40 6.03
N PHE A 130 -3.84 -7.64 6.77
CA PHE A 130 -4.09 -7.89 8.19
C PHE A 130 -4.81 -9.22 8.42
N LYS A 131 -5.76 -9.57 7.54
CA LYS A 131 -6.43 -10.88 7.56
C LYS A 131 -5.45 -12.01 7.29
N LEU A 132 -4.58 -11.86 6.29
CA LEU A 132 -3.54 -12.85 5.96
C LEU A 132 -2.53 -13.03 7.12
N ARG A 133 -2.19 -11.95 7.83
CA ARG A 133 -1.38 -11.98 9.06
C ARG A 133 -2.01 -12.85 10.16
N ALA A 134 -3.29 -12.66 10.44
CA ALA A 134 -3.98 -13.39 11.50
C ALA A 134 -3.94 -14.91 11.26
N VAL A 135 -3.96 -15.31 9.98
CA VAL A 135 -3.84 -16.70 9.55
C VAL A 135 -2.41 -17.23 9.76
N PHE A 136 -1.37 -16.50 9.34
CA PHE A 136 0.02 -16.93 9.51
C PHE A 136 0.48 -16.99 10.98
N GLN A 137 0.05 -16.05 11.82
CA GLN A 137 0.41 -16.10 13.23
C GLN A 137 -0.14 -17.35 13.91
N ARG A 138 -1.40 -17.71 13.63
CA ARG A 138 -2.03 -18.93 14.17
C ARG A 138 -1.29 -20.19 13.75
N GLU A 139 -0.83 -20.28 12.49
CA GLU A 139 0.00 -21.42 12.06
C GLU A 139 1.35 -21.48 12.78
N SER A 140 2.03 -20.35 12.95
CA SER A 140 3.34 -20.32 13.61
C SER A 140 3.26 -20.71 15.09
N LEU A 141 2.20 -20.25 15.78
CA LEU A 141 1.93 -20.59 17.18
C LEU A 141 1.53 -22.06 17.32
N ALA A 142 0.66 -22.57 16.44
CA ALA A 142 0.29 -23.98 16.43
C ALA A 142 1.51 -24.89 16.23
N LYS A 143 2.44 -24.53 15.33
CA LYS A 143 3.70 -25.27 15.15
C LYS A 143 4.58 -25.27 16.40
N GLN A 144 4.70 -24.13 17.10
CA GLN A 144 5.49 -24.05 18.34
C GLN A 144 4.87 -24.86 19.48
N ILE A 145 3.55 -24.80 19.64
CA ILE A 145 2.82 -25.57 20.67
C ILE A 145 2.94 -27.08 20.40
N ASN A 146 2.81 -27.51 19.14
CA ASN A 146 2.93 -28.93 18.80
C ASN A 146 4.38 -29.43 18.98
N LYS A 147 5.38 -28.60 18.62
CA LYS A 147 6.79 -28.90 18.88
C LYS A 147 7.05 -29.08 20.38
N ASN A 148 6.55 -28.18 21.23
CA ASN A 148 6.70 -28.31 22.69
C ASN A 148 5.95 -29.50 23.29
N LYS A 149 4.83 -29.95 22.71
CA LYS A 149 4.13 -31.17 23.13
C LYS A 149 4.90 -32.44 22.78
N GLN A 150 5.62 -32.46 21.65
CA GLN A 150 6.46 -33.61 21.28
C GLN A 150 7.72 -33.73 22.14
N PHE A 151 8.25 -32.62 22.68
CA PHE A 151 9.38 -32.65 23.62
C PHE A 151 8.99 -32.96 25.08
N LYS A 152 7.69 -33.03 25.40
CA LYS A 152 7.17 -33.39 26.73
C LYS A 152 6.63 -34.83 26.81
N LYS A 153 6.77 -35.62 25.74
CA LYS A 153 6.55 -37.07 25.72
C LYS A 153 7.91 -37.75 25.65
#